data_AF-A0A0X3UYK3-F1
#
_entry.id   AF-A0A0X3UYK3-F1
#
_cell.length_a   1.000
_cell.length_b   1.000
_cell.length_c   1.000
_cell.angle_alpha   90.00
_cell.angle_beta   90.00
_cell.angle_gamma   90.00
#
_symmetry.space_group_name_H-M   'P 1'
#
loop_
_entity.id
_entity.type
_entity.pdbx_description
1 polymer ?
#
loop_
_entity_poly.entity_id
_entity_poly.type
_entity_poly.pdbx_seq_one_letter_code
_entity_poly.pdbx_strand_id
1 'polypeptide(L)'
;MKDAVYPYDRELYSRLFLNCFQRQSSVMLAERTPHLHQLFHRALISTDAIADQVIRQQRPKFDFESGYFAPEDLARIGFVRQESAFETFAEARPLILETVRRDGYAIMVGDVYYWPHCPEYRTTHLTHTLTLREFHADTGEWTVIDDNPASLLCTYRYPESVIAAGFDHGELRRVRHFTSQPYDVTEAEHGTRAAFSALLAAHQDSYRLFDGLGDLLASPWIAPERAIAALHDAFALYQGSRVLLRAYLKATAADPEPGELAGRAAGRAAAVQNQLLLGRVTGTVDANGLRTAAGEVKETERKLVAALRTLYGARPGER
;
A
#
# COMPACT_ATOMS: atom_id res chain seq x y z
N MET A 1 -3.90 23.08 14.39
CA MET A 1 -2.73 22.23 14.69
C MET A 1 -1.79 22.35 13.50
N LYS A 2 -0.49 22.57 13.69
CA LYS A 2 0.45 22.63 12.56
C LYS A 2 0.95 21.22 12.29
N ASP A 3 0.80 20.75 11.05
CA ASP A 3 1.27 19.43 10.65
C ASP A 3 2.80 19.33 10.79
N ALA A 4 3.26 18.40 11.62
CA ALA A 4 4.66 18.03 11.74
C ALA A 4 4.89 16.79 10.87
N VAL A 5 5.42 16.96 9.65
CA VAL A 5 5.58 15.83 8.72
C VAL A 5 6.56 14.79 9.27
N TYR A 6 6.13 13.54 9.30
CA TYR A 6 6.98 12.41 9.69
C TYR A 6 8.05 12.17 8.61
N PRO A 7 9.31 11.90 8.97
CA PRO A 7 10.34 11.57 7.98
C PRO A 7 10.19 10.13 7.48
N TYR A 8 9.91 9.95 6.19
CA TYR A 8 9.87 8.65 5.51
C TYR A 8 10.02 8.84 3.99
N ASP A 9 10.30 7.76 3.26
CA ASP A 9 10.28 7.77 1.79
C ASP A 9 8.85 7.87 1.27
N ARG A 10 8.46 9.07 0.84
CA ARG A 10 7.07 9.38 0.45
C ARG A 10 6.63 8.72 -0.84
N GLU A 11 7.57 8.48 -1.75
CA GLU A 11 7.28 7.83 -3.02
C GLU A 11 7.06 6.33 -2.78
N LEU A 12 7.98 5.72 -2.02
CA LEU A 12 7.97 4.30 -1.73
C LEU A 12 6.77 3.88 -0.86
N TYR A 13 6.50 4.61 0.22
CA TYR A 13 5.40 4.31 1.14
C TYR A 13 4.17 5.19 0.87
N SER A 14 3.78 5.29 -0.39
CA SER A 14 2.63 6.09 -0.81
C SER A 14 1.29 5.34 -0.69
N ARG A 15 0.20 6.11 -0.51
CA ARG A 15 -1.20 5.63 -0.55
C ARG A 15 -1.70 5.27 -1.96
N LEU A 16 -0.81 5.24 -2.93
CA LEU A 16 -1.16 4.80 -4.29
C LEU A 16 -1.48 3.32 -4.31
N PHE A 17 -0.70 2.51 -3.58
CA PHE A 17 -0.86 1.05 -3.50
C PHE A 17 -1.07 0.53 -2.07
N LEU A 18 -0.49 1.17 -1.06
CA LEU A 18 -0.60 0.73 0.32
C LEU A 18 -1.83 1.36 0.99
N ASN A 19 -2.61 0.54 1.70
CA ASN A 19 -3.64 1.07 2.61
C ASN A 19 -3.01 1.62 3.90
N CYS A 20 -3.82 2.23 4.78
CA CYS A 20 -3.34 2.88 6.01
C CYS A 20 -2.48 1.94 6.86
N PHE A 21 -2.99 0.73 7.08
CA PHE A 21 -2.30 -0.29 7.88
C PHE A 21 -0.98 -0.69 7.24
N GLN A 22 -1.00 -1.05 5.95
CA GLN A 22 0.19 -1.48 5.23
C GLN A 22 1.25 -0.38 5.20
N ARG A 23 0.85 0.86 4.89
CA ARG A 23 1.76 2.01 4.85
C ARG A 23 2.39 2.28 6.20
N GLN A 24 1.58 2.47 7.25
CA GLN A 24 2.08 2.76 8.59
C GLN A 24 3.01 1.64 9.08
N SER A 25 2.60 0.38 8.90
CA SER A 25 3.43 -0.77 9.22
C SER A 25 4.74 -0.78 8.46
N SER A 26 4.74 -0.54 7.14
CA SER A 26 5.96 -0.54 6.34
C SER A 26 6.91 0.56 6.76
N VAL A 27 6.42 1.76 7.05
CA VAL A 27 7.25 2.85 7.57
C VAL A 27 7.87 2.45 8.92
N MET A 28 7.08 1.90 9.85
CA MET A 28 7.60 1.47 11.16
C MET A 28 8.57 0.29 11.06
N LEU A 29 8.34 -0.66 10.15
CA LEU A 29 9.24 -1.80 9.93
C LEU A 29 10.54 -1.37 9.23
N ALA A 30 10.51 -0.36 8.37
CA ALA A 30 11.69 0.16 7.67
C ALA A 30 12.72 0.74 8.66
N GLU A 31 12.28 1.25 9.81
CA GLU A 31 13.15 1.73 10.89
C GLU A 31 13.88 0.59 11.61
N ARG A 32 13.40 -0.66 11.46
CA ARG A 32 13.82 -1.83 12.25
C ARG A 32 14.52 -2.90 11.43
N THR A 33 14.36 -2.90 10.11
CA THR A 33 15.06 -3.83 9.22
C THR A 33 15.44 -3.18 7.89
N PRO A 34 16.69 -3.34 7.42
CA PRO A 34 17.06 -2.94 6.06
C PRO A 34 16.49 -3.90 5.00
N HIS A 35 15.98 -5.07 5.40
CA HIS A 35 15.49 -6.11 4.51
C HIS A 35 13.99 -6.00 4.18
N LEU A 36 13.31 -4.93 4.60
CA LEU A 36 11.89 -4.71 4.30
C LEU A 36 11.58 -4.76 2.79
N HIS A 37 12.54 -4.32 1.96
CA HIS A 37 12.41 -4.32 0.51
C HIS A 37 12.11 -5.70 -0.09
N GLN A 38 12.43 -6.79 0.62
CA GLN A 38 12.10 -8.15 0.21
C GLN A 38 10.59 -8.39 0.13
N LEU A 39 9.76 -7.68 0.92
CA LEU A 39 8.30 -7.78 0.82
C LEU A 39 7.73 -7.18 -0.48
N PHE A 40 8.49 -6.30 -1.14
CA PHE A 40 8.02 -5.61 -2.34
C PHE A 40 8.00 -6.51 -3.59
N HIS A 41 8.51 -7.75 -3.52
CA HIS A 41 8.45 -8.70 -4.64
C HIS A 41 6.99 -9.02 -5.07
N ARG A 42 6.03 -8.97 -4.12
CA ARG A 42 4.60 -9.14 -4.41
C ARG A 42 3.94 -7.96 -5.13
N ALA A 43 4.68 -6.88 -5.35
CA ALA A 43 4.16 -5.73 -6.08
C ALA A 43 4.06 -5.96 -7.61
N LEU A 44 4.49 -7.12 -8.12
CA LEU A 44 4.17 -7.58 -9.48
C LEU A 44 2.70 -8.07 -9.56
N ILE A 45 1.78 -7.12 -9.47
CA ILE A 45 0.34 -7.35 -9.60
C ILE A 45 -0.06 -7.31 -11.07
N SER A 46 -0.87 -8.26 -11.54
CA SER A 46 -1.43 -8.24 -12.89
C SER A 46 -2.50 -7.15 -13.03
N THR A 47 -2.56 -6.55 -14.21
CA THR A 47 -3.57 -5.54 -14.54
C THR A 47 -4.97 -6.16 -14.57
N ASP A 48 -5.07 -7.45 -14.89
CA ASP A 48 -6.30 -8.22 -14.79
C ASP A 48 -6.85 -8.27 -13.37
N ALA A 49 -5.99 -8.47 -12.35
CA ALA A 49 -6.39 -8.48 -10.95
C ALA A 49 -6.87 -7.10 -10.47
N ILE A 50 -6.20 -6.03 -10.90
CA ILE A 50 -6.61 -4.65 -10.61
C ILE A 50 -7.98 -4.37 -11.24
N ALA A 51 -8.16 -4.68 -12.53
CA ALA A 51 -9.44 -4.51 -13.22
C ALA A 51 -10.55 -5.35 -12.57
N ASP A 52 -10.22 -6.56 -12.11
CA ASP A 52 -11.19 -7.43 -11.46
C ASP A 52 -11.71 -6.83 -10.16
N GLN A 53 -10.80 -6.46 -9.27
CA GLN A 53 -11.16 -5.98 -7.94
C GLN A 53 -11.75 -4.57 -8.00
N VAL A 54 -11.10 -3.63 -8.67
CA VAL A 54 -11.51 -2.22 -8.64
C VAL A 54 -12.64 -1.91 -9.60
N ILE A 55 -12.57 -2.39 -10.84
CA ILE A 55 -13.56 -2.04 -11.86
C ILE A 55 -14.76 -2.99 -11.79
N ARG A 56 -14.54 -4.31 -11.84
CA ARG A 56 -15.64 -5.28 -11.88
C ARG A 56 -16.32 -5.46 -10.52
N GLN A 57 -15.55 -5.66 -9.44
CA GLN A 57 -16.10 -5.86 -8.10
C GLN A 57 -16.40 -4.55 -7.37
N GLN A 58 -16.02 -3.39 -7.93
CA GLN A 58 -16.18 -2.07 -7.29
C GLN A 58 -15.55 -2.01 -5.89
N ARG A 59 -14.50 -2.80 -5.65
CA ARG A 59 -13.80 -2.84 -4.39
C ARG A 59 -13.07 -1.51 -4.17
N PRO A 60 -13.22 -0.85 -3.01
CA PRO A 60 -12.45 0.34 -2.69
C PRO A 60 -10.95 0.08 -2.82
N LYS A 61 -10.21 1.07 -3.32
CA LYS A 61 -8.76 0.96 -3.53
C LYS A 61 -8.00 0.50 -2.27
N PHE A 62 -8.41 1.00 -1.10
CA PHE A 62 -7.74 0.69 0.17
C PHE A 62 -8.04 -0.71 0.71
N ASP A 63 -9.03 -1.39 0.13
CA ASP A 63 -9.37 -2.78 0.44
C ASP A 63 -8.78 -3.76 -0.58
N PHE A 64 -7.96 -3.28 -1.52
CA PHE A 64 -7.33 -4.09 -2.56
C PHE A 64 -6.47 -5.20 -1.96
N GLU A 65 -6.76 -6.44 -2.35
CA GLU A 65 -6.02 -7.63 -1.93
C GLU A 65 -4.80 -7.82 -2.82
N SER A 66 -3.67 -7.29 -2.40
CA SER A 66 -2.38 -7.42 -3.10
C SER A 66 -1.55 -8.63 -2.66
N GLY A 67 -1.94 -9.30 -1.56
CA GLY A 67 -1.08 -10.27 -0.88
C GLY A 67 0.14 -9.62 -0.20
N TYR A 68 0.25 -8.28 -0.23
CA TYR A 68 1.28 -7.54 0.48
C TYR A 68 1.15 -7.81 1.98
N PHE A 69 2.25 -8.23 2.62
CA PHE A 69 2.30 -8.77 3.99
C PHE A 69 1.67 -10.16 4.17
N ALA A 70 1.83 -11.06 3.20
CA ALA A 70 1.57 -12.47 3.46
C ALA A 70 2.42 -12.95 4.66
N PRO A 71 1.86 -13.73 5.61
CA PRO A 71 2.57 -14.14 6.82
C PRO A 71 3.91 -14.82 6.55
N GLU A 72 3.98 -15.65 5.50
CA GLU A 72 5.19 -16.34 5.10
C GLU A 72 6.30 -15.38 4.62
N ASP A 73 5.96 -14.24 4.03
CA ASP A 73 6.97 -13.27 3.59
C ASP A 73 7.49 -12.44 4.77
N LEU A 74 6.60 -12.06 5.69
CA LEU A 74 7.00 -11.40 6.93
C LEU A 74 7.93 -12.31 7.76
N ALA A 75 7.60 -13.59 7.86
CA ALA A 75 8.39 -14.56 8.60
C ALA A 75 9.81 -14.71 8.01
N ARG A 76 9.97 -14.67 6.68
CA ARG A 76 11.29 -14.72 6.02
C ARG A 76 12.21 -13.59 6.46
N ILE A 77 11.67 -12.39 6.70
CA ILE A 77 12.45 -11.24 7.17
C ILE A 77 12.41 -11.08 8.70
N GLY A 78 12.05 -12.14 9.43
CA GLY A 78 12.10 -12.17 10.89
C GLY A 78 10.97 -11.41 11.58
N PHE A 79 9.80 -11.27 10.95
CA PHE A 79 8.65 -10.63 11.59
C PHE A 79 7.42 -11.53 11.61
N VAL A 80 6.69 -11.48 12.73
CA VAL A 80 5.36 -12.09 12.85
C VAL A 80 4.37 -10.99 13.17
N ARG A 81 3.32 -10.88 12.35
CA ARG A 81 2.21 -9.97 12.62
C ARG A 81 1.35 -10.56 13.74
N GLN A 82 1.23 -9.80 14.81
CA GLN A 82 0.32 -10.08 15.92
C GLN A 82 -0.90 -9.17 15.81
N GLU A 83 -2.06 -9.71 16.16
CA GLU A 83 -3.31 -8.96 16.28
C GLU A 83 -4.07 -9.46 17.51
N SER A 84 -4.58 -8.54 18.30
CA SER A 84 -5.40 -8.83 19.47
C SER A 84 -6.62 -7.94 19.47
N ALA A 85 -7.78 -8.52 19.78
CA ALA A 85 -9.05 -7.82 19.92
C ALA A 85 -9.36 -7.57 21.39
N PHE A 86 -10.01 -6.44 21.67
CA PHE A 86 -10.40 -6.02 23.02
C PHE A 86 -11.77 -5.38 22.99
N GLU A 87 -12.48 -5.34 24.11
CA GLU A 87 -13.79 -4.66 24.18
C GLU A 87 -13.62 -3.17 24.45
N THR A 88 -12.56 -2.79 25.17
CA THR A 88 -12.28 -1.40 25.55
C THR A 88 -10.80 -1.04 25.46
N PHE A 89 -10.49 0.24 25.36
CA PHE A 89 -9.15 0.78 25.40
C PHE A 89 -8.48 0.48 26.75
N ALA A 90 -9.24 0.50 27.84
CA ALA A 90 -8.72 0.18 29.17
C ALA A 90 -8.11 -1.24 29.22
N GLU A 91 -8.74 -2.21 28.55
CA GLU A 91 -8.21 -3.58 28.41
C GLU A 91 -7.00 -3.66 27.47
N ALA A 92 -7.02 -2.90 26.37
CA ALA A 92 -5.95 -2.88 25.38
C ALA A 92 -4.69 -2.14 25.86
N ARG A 93 -4.85 -1.15 26.74
CA ARG A 93 -3.83 -0.18 27.15
C ARG A 93 -2.55 -0.83 27.70
N PRO A 94 -2.58 -1.86 28.57
CA PRO A 94 -1.38 -2.53 29.03
C PRO A 94 -0.56 -3.15 27.88
N LEU A 95 -1.22 -3.80 26.91
CA LEU A 95 -0.55 -4.37 25.73
C LEU A 95 0.06 -3.25 24.86
N ILE A 96 -0.68 -2.17 24.64
CA ILE A 96 -0.21 -1.03 23.84
C ILE A 96 1.06 -0.44 24.48
N LEU A 97 1.05 -0.15 25.77
CA LEU A 97 2.21 0.42 26.48
C LEU A 97 3.41 -0.52 26.43
N GLU A 98 3.19 -1.81 26.68
CA GLU A 98 4.27 -2.81 26.64
C GLU A 98 4.86 -2.95 25.24
N THR A 99 4.00 -2.95 24.22
CA THR A 99 4.43 -3.03 22.81
C THR A 99 5.19 -1.77 22.41
N VAL A 100 4.70 -0.58 22.76
CA VAL A 100 5.39 0.68 22.48
C VAL A 100 6.75 0.72 23.17
N ARG A 101 6.84 0.26 24.43
CA ARG A 101 8.11 0.19 25.17
C ARG A 101 9.11 -0.79 24.53
N ARG A 102 8.64 -1.95 24.06
CA ARG A 102 9.48 -2.99 23.46
C ARG A 102 9.88 -2.66 22.02
N ASP A 103 8.92 -2.17 21.23
CA ASP A 103 9.01 -2.09 19.77
C ASP A 103 9.06 -0.68 19.21
N GLY A 104 8.81 0.33 20.05
CA GLY A 104 8.75 1.74 19.68
C GLY A 104 7.41 2.16 19.08
N TYR A 105 6.48 1.24 18.83
CA TYR A 105 5.15 1.57 18.32
C TYR A 105 4.11 0.46 18.55
N ALA A 106 2.83 0.83 18.52
CA ALA A 106 1.70 -0.07 18.35
C ALA A 106 0.72 0.52 17.32
N ILE A 107 0.07 -0.32 16.53
CA ILE A 107 -0.92 0.12 15.54
C ILE A 107 -2.31 -0.18 16.09
N MET A 108 -3.06 0.87 16.35
CA MET A 108 -4.42 0.80 16.85
C MET A 108 -5.41 0.85 15.68
N VAL A 109 -6.43 0.00 15.69
CA VAL A 109 -7.56 0.08 14.77
C VAL A 109 -8.73 0.71 15.52
N GLY A 110 -9.23 1.84 15.02
CA GLY A 110 -10.30 2.60 15.65
C GLY A 110 -11.11 3.41 14.65
N ASP A 111 -11.95 4.30 15.17
CA ASP A 111 -12.82 5.16 14.38
C ASP A 111 -12.20 6.55 14.18
N VAL A 112 -11.98 6.90 12.91
CA VAL A 112 -11.38 8.18 12.49
C VAL A 112 -12.23 9.40 12.87
N TYR A 113 -13.54 9.21 13.09
CA TYR A 113 -14.46 10.28 13.52
C TYR A 113 -13.95 11.06 14.74
N TYR A 114 -13.25 10.36 15.65
CA TYR A 114 -12.77 10.92 16.91
C TYR A 114 -11.41 11.62 16.82
N TRP A 115 -10.72 11.58 15.68
CA TRP A 115 -9.37 12.10 15.61
C TRP A 115 -9.33 13.56 15.16
N PRO A 116 -8.72 14.46 15.96
CA PRO A 116 -8.77 15.89 15.72
C PRO A 116 -8.21 16.35 14.36
N HIS A 117 -7.23 15.65 13.80
CA HIS A 117 -6.55 16.01 12.55
C HIS A 117 -7.32 15.65 11.28
N CYS A 118 -8.39 14.87 11.37
CA CYS A 118 -9.23 14.52 10.21
C CYS A 118 -10.65 15.11 10.33
N PRO A 119 -10.82 16.44 10.31
CA PRO A 119 -12.12 17.08 10.46
C PRO A 119 -13.13 16.68 9.37
N GLU A 120 -12.66 16.22 8.21
CA GLU A 120 -13.48 15.76 7.09
C GLU A 120 -14.32 14.50 7.40
N TYR A 121 -13.98 13.73 8.44
CA TYR A 121 -14.72 12.52 8.82
C TYR A 121 -15.65 12.74 10.03
N ARG A 122 -15.86 13.98 10.49
CA ARG A 122 -16.77 14.28 11.61
C ARG A 122 -18.27 14.14 11.29
N THR A 123 -18.60 13.60 10.13
CA THR A 123 -19.97 13.27 9.72
C THR A 123 -20.16 11.78 9.45
N THR A 124 -19.08 10.98 9.50
CA THR A 124 -19.10 9.58 9.09
C THR A 124 -18.15 8.75 9.95
N HIS A 125 -18.68 7.68 10.56
CA HIS A 125 -17.88 6.71 11.30
C HIS A 125 -17.18 5.77 10.31
N LEU A 126 -15.84 5.73 10.34
CA LEU A 126 -15.03 4.90 9.43
C LEU A 126 -13.90 4.23 10.19
N THR A 127 -13.70 2.94 9.91
CA THR A 127 -12.56 2.19 10.43
C THR A 127 -11.26 2.71 9.80
N HIS A 128 -10.28 3.04 10.65
CA HIS A 128 -8.94 3.45 10.23
C HIS A 128 -7.89 2.95 11.23
N THR A 129 -6.61 3.06 10.87
CA THR A 129 -5.50 2.69 11.74
C THR A 129 -4.63 3.87 12.13
N LEU A 130 -4.22 3.92 13.39
CA LEU A 130 -3.41 4.99 13.94
C LEU A 130 -2.21 4.40 14.66
N THR A 131 -1.01 4.94 14.43
CA THR A 131 0.21 4.44 15.07
C THR A 131 0.49 5.23 16.34
N LEU A 132 0.56 4.55 17.48
CA LEU A 132 0.94 5.09 18.78
C LEU A 132 2.44 4.87 18.99
N ARG A 133 3.21 5.92 19.31
CA ARG A 133 4.68 5.87 19.45
C ARG A 133 5.20 6.03 20.86
N GLU A 134 4.56 6.88 21.66
CA GLU A 134 5.06 7.25 22.98
C GLU A 134 3.92 7.76 23.83
N PHE A 135 3.89 7.37 25.10
CA PHE A 135 2.97 7.92 26.09
C PHE A 135 3.73 8.86 27.04
N HIS A 136 3.32 10.12 27.08
CA HIS A 136 3.89 11.17 27.92
C HIS A 136 3.15 11.18 29.26
N ALA A 137 3.70 10.49 30.26
CA ALA A 137 3.05 10.33 31.57
C ALA A 137 2.73 11.67 32.26
N ASP A 138 3.57 12.69 32.07
CA ASP A 138 3.42 14.00 32.70
C ASP A 138 2.21 14.78 32.17
N THR A 139 1.82 14.56 30.91
CA THR A 139 0.69 15.25 30.27
C THR A 139 -0.51 14.34 30.01
N GLY A 140 -0.34 13.02 30.12
CA GLY A 140 -1.37 12.04 29.75
C GLY A 140 -1.65 12.00 28.25
N GLU A 141 -0.67 12.34 27.42
CA GLU A 141 -0.80 12.41 25.96
C GLU A 141 -0.03 11.30 25.24
N TRP A 142 -0.52 10.93 24.06
CA TRP A 142 0.15 10.03 23.13
C TRP A 142 0.77 10.80 21.97
N THR A 143 2.02 10.46 21.62
CA THR A 143 2.58 10.75 20.30
C THR A 143 1.93 9.80 19.29
N VAL A 144 1.34 10.39 18.25
CA VAL A 144 0.58 9.70 17.21
C VAL A 144 1.21 9.93 15.85
N ILE A 145 1.26 8.90 15.01
CA ILE A 145 1.56 9.02 13.59
C ILE A 145 0.35 8.61 12.78
N ASP A 146 -0.12 9.51 11.92
CA ASP A 146 -1.20 9.23 10.98
C ASP A 146 -1.17 10.16 9.76
N ASP A 147 -1.96 9.85 8.74
CA ASP A 147 -2.09 10.64 7.52
C ASP A 147 -2.88 11.93 7.75
N ASN A 148 -2.39 13.05 7.22
CA ASN A 148 -3.17 14.27 7.07
C ASN A 148 -4.10 14.18 5.83
N PRO A 149 -4.97 15.18 5.57
CA PRO A 149 -5.87 15.18 4.41
C PRO A 149 -5.14 15.12 3.05
N ALA A 150 -3.88 15.58 3.00
CA ALA A 150 -3.02 15.47 1.81
C ALA A 150 -2.33 14.09 1.70
N SER A 151 -2.73 13.10 2.50
CA SER A 151 -2.13 11.76 2.58
C SER A 151 -0.63 11.77 2.92
N LEU A 152 -0.16 12.73 3.71
CA LEU A 152 1.19 12.75 4.26
C LEU A 152 1.17 12.22 5.70
N LEU A 153 2.09 11.31 6.04
CA LEU A 153 2.23 10.89 7.43
C LEU A 153 2.79 12.05 8.24
N CYS A 154 2.11 12.36 9.33
CA CYS A 154 2.42 13.45 10.23
C CYS A 154 2.40 12.95 11.68
N THR A 155 3.11 13.66 12.53
CA THR A 155 3.12 13.46 13.96
C THR A 155 2.13 14.41 14.63
N TYR A 156 1.31 13.86 15.53
CA TYR A 156 0.35 14.58 16.35
C TYR A 156 0.52 14.22 17.83
N ARG A 157 -0.13 14.99 18.71
CA ARG A 157 -0.25 14.68 20.14
C ARG A 157 -1.70 14.72 20.57
N TYR A 158 -2.18 13.64 21.19
CA TYR A 158 -3.56 13.54 21.67
C TYR A 158 -3.62 13.13 23.14
N PRO A 159 -4.53 13.73 23.93
CA PRO A 159 -4.87 13.18 25.24
C PRO A 159 -5.31 11.73 25.11
N GLU A 160 -4.99 10.91 26.11
CA GLU A 160 -5.39 9.49 26.15
C GLU A 160 -6.91 9.30 25.98
N SER A 161 -7.73 10.24 26.46
CA SER A 161 -9.19 10.20 26.29
C SER A 161 -9.63 10.22 24.82
N VAL A 162 -8.86 10.85 23.93
CA VAL A 162 -9.14 10.86 22.48
C VAL A 162 -8.80 9.51 21.87
N ILE A 163 -7.67 8.92 22.27
CA ILE A 163 -7.26 7.58 21.84
C ILE A 163 -8.29 6.54 22.28
N ALA A 164 -8.72 6.61 23.55
CA ALA A 164 -9.75 5.76 24.10
C ALA A 164 -11.08 5.90 23.35
N ALA A 165 -11.55 7.13 23.12
CA ALA A 165 -12.80 7.37 22.40
C ALA A 165 -12.77 6.79 20.99
N GLY A 166 -11.68 6.98 20.23
CA GLY A 166 -11.54 6.39 18.90
C GLY A 166 -11.47 4.87 18.91
N PHE A 167 -10.88 4.25 19.94
CA PHE A 167 -10.83 2.80 20.07
C PHE A 167 -12.19 2.21 20.47
N ASP A 168 -12.81 2.71 21.54
CA ASP A 168 -14.04 2.16 22.14
C ASP A 168 -15.24 2.25 21.19
N HIS A 169 -15.27 3.27 20.33
CA HIS A 169 -16.31 3.43 19.31
C HIS A 169 -15.94 2.83 17.95
N GLY A 170 -14.73 2.27 17.81
CA GLY A 170 -14.34 1.53 16.61
C GLY A 170 -15.08 0.20 16.51
N GLU A 171 -15.44 -0.20 15.30
CA GLU A 171 -16.13 -1.48 15.05
C GLU A 171 -15.23 -2.69 15.34
N LEU A 172 -13.93 -2.59 15.01
CA LEU A 172 -13.01 -3.73 15.07
C LEU A 172 -12.25 -3.85 16.41
N ARG A 173 -11.97 -2.73 17.09
CA ARG A 173 -11.25 -2.66 18.38
C ARG A 173 -10.02 -3.57 18.49
N ARG A 174 -9.08 -3.39 17.55
CA ARG A 174 -7.88 -4.25 17.46
C ARG A 174 -6.61 -3.46 17.70
N VAL A 175 -5.64 -4.14 18.32
CA VAL A 175 -4.25 -3.70 18.37
C VAL A 175 -3.43 -4.65 17.51
N ARG A 176 -2.65 -4.08 16.60
CA ARG A 176 -1.73 -4.78 15.72
C ARG A 176 -0.31 -4.38 16.05
N HIS A 177 0.59 -5.34 16.03
CA HIS A 177 2.03 -5.09 16.17
C HIS A 177 2.84 -6.19 15.50
N PHE A 178 4.15 -5.99 15.40
CA PHE A 178 5.06 -6.96 14.81
C PHE A 178 6.09 -7.39 15.84
N THR A 179 6.17 -8.69 16.08
CA THR A 179 7.23 -9.27 16.92
C THR A 179 8.38 -9.70 16.02
N SER A 180 9.59 -9.28 16.38
CA SER A 180 10.80 -9.71 15.70
C SER A 180 11.24 -11.09 16.17
N GLN A 181 11.78 -11.88 15.24
CA GLN A 181 12.39 -13.19 15.48
C GLN A 181 13.75 -13.23 14.76
N PRO A 182 14.74 -13.97 15.29
CA PRO A 182 15.97 -14.23 14.57
C PRO A 182 15.67 -14.89 13.22
N TYR A 183 16.39 -14.49 12.18
CA TYR A 183 16.29 -15.07 10.84
C TYR A 183 17.67 -15.02 10.16
N ASP A 184 17.89 -15.91 9.21
CA ASP A 184 19.07 -15.90 8.37
C ASP A 184 18.82 -15.02 7.14
N VAL A 185 19.66 -14.00 6.95
CA VAL A 185 19.51 -13.03 5.85
C VAL A 185 19.68 -13.71 4.49
N THR A 186 20.61 -14.66 4.37
CA THR A 186 20.89 -15.37 3.11
C THR A 186 19.70 -16.27 2.75
N GLU A 187 19.13 -16.96 3.74
CA GLU A 187 17.91 -17.77 3.55
C GLU A 187 16.71 -16.89 3.17
N ALA A 188 16.56 -15.72 3.80
CA ALA A 188 15.51 -14.76 3.47
C ALA A 188 15.61 -14.26 2.03
N GLU A 189 16.81 -13.90 1.57
CA GLU A 189 17.08 -13.48 0.20
C GLU A 189 16.81 -14.61 -0.80
N HIS A 190 17.30 -15.82 -0.53
CA HIS A 190 17.08 -16.99 -1.38
C HIS A 190 15.58 -17.34 -1.46
N GLY A 191 14.89 -17.39 -0.33
CA GLY A 191 13.48 -17.70 -0.23
C GLY A 191 12.60 -16.65 -0.92
N THR A 192 12.94 -15.36 -0.78
CA THR A 192 12.24 -14.27 -1.48
C THR A 192 12.46 -14.35 -2.98
N ARG A 193 13.70 -14.60 -3.44
CA ARG A 193 13.98 -14.79 -4.86
C ARG A 193 13.22 -15.98 -5.43
N ALA A 194 13.19 -17.11 -4.73
CA ALA A 194 12.43 -18.29 -5.14
C ALA A 194 10.92 -18.01 -5.22
N ALA A 195 10.36 -17.31 -4.22
CA ALA A 195 8.95 -16.89 -4.22
C ALA A 195 8.64 -15.94 -5.40
N PHE A 196 9.54 -15.01 -5.71
CA PHE A 196 9.40 -14.12 -6.86
C PHE A 196 9.46 -14.86 -8.20
N SER A 197 10.39 -15.80 -8.36
CA SER A 197 10.45 -16.67 -9.56
C SER A 197 9.18 -17.50 -9.72
N ALA A 198 8.62 -18.04 -8.64
CA ALA A 198 7.36 -18.77 -8.67
C ALA A 198 6.17 -17.85 -9.05
N LEU A 199 6.11 -16.66 -8.45
CA LEU A 199 5.11 -15.63 -8.79
C LEU A 199 5.17 -15.27 -10.28
N LEU A 200 6.37 -15.04 -10.81
CA LEU A 200 6.59 -14.68 -12.20
C LEU A 200 6.23 -15.82 -13.17
N ALA A 201 6.52 -17.07 -12.80
CA ALA A 201 6.15 -18.25 -13.58
C ALA A 201 4.63 -18.42 -13.66
N ALA A 202 3.91 -18.09 -12.58
CA ALA A 202 2.45 -18.10 -12.53
C ALA A 202 1.80 -16.83 -13.12
N HIS A 203 2.59 -15.77 -13.41
CA HIS A 203 2.07 -14.48 -13.82
C HIS A 203 1.45 -14.53 -15.23
N GLN A 204 0.15 -14.30 -15.29
CA GLN A 204 -0.64 -14.16 -16.50
C GLN A 204 -1.37 -12.80 -16.47
N ASP A 205 -1.36 -12.11 -17.61
CA ASP A 205 -2.00 -10.82 -17.75
C ASP A 205 -2.46 -10.61 -19.19
N SER A 206 -3.76 -10.39 -19.38
CA SER A 206 -4.37 -10.10 -20.67
C SER A 206 -4.23 -8.63 -21.06
N TYR A 207 -3.86 -7.76 -20.11
CA TYR A 207 -3.79 -6.30 -20.28
C TYR A 207 -5.15 -5.62 -20.50
N ARG A 208 -6.26 -6.27 -20.10
CA ARG A 208 -7.62 -5.76 -20.32
C ARG A 208 -7.89 -4.42 -19.65
N LEU A 209 -7.16 -4.09 -18.57
CA LEU A 209 -7.24 -2.78 -17.93
C LEU A 209 -6.88 -1.66 -18.91
N PHE A 210 -5.81 -1.88 -19.70
CA PHE A 210 -5.30 -0.88 -20.64
C PHE A 210 -6.15 -0.84 -21.90
N ASP A 211 -6.51 -2.00 -22.44
CA ASP A 211 -7.28 -2.09 -23.68
C ASP A 211 -8.74 -1.67 -23.49
N GLY A 212 -9.34 -1.96 -22.33
CA GLY A 212 -10.75 -1.71 -22.05
C GLY A 212 -11.07 -0.31 -21.50
N LEU A 213 -10.07 0.54 -21.22
CA LEU A 213 -10.29 1.88 -20.67
C LEU A 213 -11.26 2.71 -21.52
N GLY A 214 -11.07 2.68 -22.83
CA GLY A 214 -11.85 3.49 -23.75
C GLY A 214 -13.31 3.06 -23.82
N ASP A 215 -13.56 1.76 -23.72
CA ASP A 215 -14.89 1.18 -23.75
C ASP A 215 -15.62 1.42 -22.42
N LEU A 216 -14.89 1.40 -21.31
CA LEU A 216 -15.42 1.75 -19.99
C LEU A 216 -15.88 3.22 -19.94
N LEU A 217 -15.09 4.14 -20.49
CA LEU A 217 -15.43 5.57 -20.57
C LEU A 217 -16.61 5.85 -21.51
N ALA A 218 -16.76 5.06 -22.58
CA ALA A 218 -17.83 5.21 -23.56
C ALA A 218 -19.11 4.44 -23.19
N SER A 219 -19.09 3.67 -22.10
CA SER A 219 -20.22 2.81 -21.70
C SER A 219 -21.44 3.66 -21.34
N PRO A 220 -22.59 3.50 -22.03
CA PRO A 220 -23.81 4.25 -21.71
C PRO A 220 -24.46 3.78 -20.40
N TRP A 221 -23.98 2.66 -19.84
CA TRP A 221 -24.53 2.03 -18.64
C TRP A 221 -23.83 2.47 -17.35
N ILE A 222 -22.74 3.23 -17.44
CA ILE A 222 -21.93 3.66 -16.31
C ILE A 222 -21.82 5.17 -16.37
N ALA A 223 -22.17 5.85 -15.27
CA ALA A 223 -21.99 7.29 -15.16
C ALA A 223 -20.51 7.67 -15.40
N PRO A 224 -20.20 8.65 -16.26
CA PRO A 224 -18.82 9.00 -16.59
C PRO A 224 -17.94 9.25 -15.36
N GLU A 225 -18.47 9.90 -14.34
CA GLU A 225 -17.76 10.21 -13.09
C GLU A 225 -17.33 8.94 -12.35
N ARG A 226 -18.18 7.91 -12.36
CA ARG A 226 -17.88 6.60 -11.77
C ARG A 226 -16.82 5.85 -12.56
N ALA A 227 -16.90 5.88 -13.90
CA ALA A 227 -15.88 5.27 -14.76
C ALA A 227 -14.51 5.94 -14.56
N ILE A 228 -14.48 7.27 -14.54
CA ILE A 228 -13.26 8.06 -14.32
C ILE A 228 -12.69 7.78 -12.92
N ALA A 229 -13.51 7.75 -11.87
CA ALA A 229 -13.05 7.45 -10.51
C ALA A 229 -12.46 6.05 -10.38
N ALA A 230 -13.13 5.03 -10.94
CA ALA A 230 -12.62 3.65 -10.92
C ALA A 230 -11.31 3.50 -11.69
N LEU A 231 -11.19 4.13 -12.87
CA LEU A 231 -9.94 4.14 -13.64
C LEU A 231 -8.82 4.88 -12.90
N HIS A 232 -9.12 6.02 -12.29
CA HIS A 232 -8.15 6.77 -11.51
C HIS A 232 -7.56 5.90 -10.39
N ASP A 233 -8.41 5.18 -9.66
CA ASP A 233 -7.97 4.31 -8.57
C ASP A 233 -7.22 3.07 -9.07
N ALA A 234 -7.63 2.49 -10.21
CA ALA A 234 -6.93 1.38 -10.85
C ALA A 234 -5.51 1.78 -11.29
N PHE A 235 -5.35 2.95 -11.93
CA PHE A 235 -4.03 3.45 -12.34
C PHE A 235 -3.17 3.89 -11.15
N ALA A 236 -3.78 4.39 -10.06
CA ALA A 236 -3.07 4.65 -8.81
C ALA A 236 -2.46 3.36 -8.22
N LEU A 237 -3.24 2.27 -8.13
CA LEU A 237 -2.74 0.97 -7.65
C LEU A 237 -1.62 0.45 -8.55
N TYR A 238 -1.82 0.48 -9.87
CA TYR A 238 -0.81 0.03 -10.82
C TYR A 238 0.50 0.83 -10.66
N GLN A 239 0.42 2.17 -10.63
CA GLN A 239 1.58 3.03 -10.41
C GLN A 239 2.31 2.67 -9.11
N GLY A 240 1.60 2.64 -7.98
CA GLY A 240 2.22 2.36 -6.68
C GLY A 240 2.83 0.96 -6.63
N SER A 241 2.20 -0.03 -7.26
CA SER A 241 2.75 -1.40 -7.36
C SER A 241 4.09 -1.41 -8.13
N ARG A 242 4.22 -0.63 -9.21
CA ARG A 242 5.46 -0.58 -10.00
C ARG A 242 6.55 0.25 -9.33
N VAL A 243 6.20 1.24 -8.51
CA VAL A 243 7.16 1.94 -7.62
C VAL A 243 7.77 0.96 -6.61
N LEU A 244 6.95 0.17 -5.92
CA LEU A 244 7.44 -0.85 -4.98
C LEU A 244 8.27 -1.93 -5.69
N LEU A 245 7.81 -2.43 -6.83
CA LEU A 245 8.55 -3.42 -7.62
C LEU A 245 9.91 -2.89 -8.07
N ARG A 246 9.99 -1.63 -8.50
CA ARG A 246 11.27 -0.97 -8.83
C ARG A 246 12.21 -0.97 -7.62
N ALA A 247 11.72 -0.69 -6.43
CA ALA A 247 12.54 -0.70 -5.22
C ALA A 247 13.07 -2.10 -4.88
N TYR A 248 12.25 -3.15 -5.05
CA TYR A 248 12.69 -4.54 -4.94
C TYR A 248 13.80 -4.87 -5.95
N LEU A 249 13.59 -4.55 -7.22
CA LEU A 249 14.53 -4.86 -8.30
C LEU A 249 15.85 -4.11 -8.13
N LYS A 250 15.80 -2.83 -7.74
CA LYS A 250 17.01 -2.04 -7.45
C LYS A 250 17.86 -2.65 -6.32
N ALA A 251 17.23 -3.31 -5.36
CA ALA A 251 17.92 -3.93 -4.24
C ALA A 251 18.42 -5.35 -4.54
N THR A 252 17.82 -6.07 -5.51
CA THR A 252 18.02 -7.53 -5.66
C THR A 252 18.49 -7.99 -7.05
N ALA A 253 18.36 -7.16 -8.08
CA ALA A 253 18.74 -7.48 -9.44
C ALA A 253 20.16 -6.97 -9.73
N ALA A 254 20.97 -7.82 -10.40
CA ALA A 254 22.25 -7.40 -10.93
C ALA A 254 22.08 -6.53 -12.19
N ASP A 255 21.04 -6.78 -12.98
CA ASP A 255 20.69 -6.03 -14.18
C ASP A 255 19.74 -4.87 -13.81
N PRO A 256 20.10 -3.61 -14.08
CA PRO A 256 19.23 -2.47 -13.80
C PRO A 256 18.03 -2.35 -14.75
N GLU A 257 18.03 -2.98 -15.93
CA GLU A 257 17.02 -2.77 -16.97
C GLU A 257 15.57 -3.02 -16.47
N PRO A 258 15.24 -4.13 -15.78
CA PRO A 258 13.89 -4.33 -15.26
C PRO A 258 13.47 -3.25 -14.27
N GLY A 259 14.39 -2.75 -13.44
CA GLY A 259 14.12 -1.66 -12.49
C GLY A 259 13.79 -0.34 -13.21
N GLU A 260 14.50 -0.03 -14.29
CA GLU A 260 14.19 1.13 -15.14
C GLU A 260 12.85 0.99 -15.84
N LEU A 261 12.54 -0.19 -16.38
CA LEU A 261 11.26 -0.47 -17.03
C LEU A 261 10.09 -0.31 -16.04
N ALA A 262 10.22 -0.80 -14.81
CA ALA A 262 9.23 -0.59 -13.76
C ALA A 262 9.05 0.90 -13.42
N GLY A 263 10.13 1.67 -13.35
CA GLY A 263 10.07 3.12 -13.17
C GLY A 263 9.38 3.85 -14.32
N ARG A 264 9.69 3.49 -15.58
CA ARG A 264 9.03 4.04 -16.76
C ARG A 264 7.54 3.70 -16.79
N ALA A 265 7.17 2.48 -16.42
CA ALA A 265 5.78 2.06 -16.35
C ALA A 265 5.00 2.86 -15.28
N ALA A 266 5.59 3.05 -14.09
CA ALA A 266 5.01 3.89 -13.04
C ALA A 266 4.84 5.36 -13.49
N GLY A 267 5.85 5.95 -14.12
CA GLY A 267 5.78 7.32 -14.63
C GLY A 267 4.72 7.53 -15.71
N ARG A 268 4.60 6.58 -16.64
CA ARG A 268 3.53 6.60 -17.66
C ARG A 268 2.15 6.42 -17.06
N ALA A 269 2.00 5.53 -16.07
CA ALA A 269 0.74 5.36 -15.35
C ALA A 269 0.33 6.62 -14.58
N ALA A 270 1.28 7.34 -13.99
CA ALA A 270 1.03 8.63 -13.36
C ALA A 270 0.47 9.67 -14.34
N ALA A 271 0.95 9.68 -15.59
CA ALA A 271 0.41 10.57 -16.63
C ALA A 271 -1.07 10.25 -16.95
N VAL A 272 -1.42 8.96 -17.07
CA VAL A 272 -2.82 8.52 -17.24
C VAL A 272 -3.66 8.92 -16.04
N GLN A 273 -3.17 8.67 -14.82
CA GLN A 273 -3.85 9.04 -13.58
C GLN A 273 -4.13 10.55 -13.51
N ASN A 274 -3.16 11.39 -13.86
CA ASN A 274 -3.29 12.84 -13.85
C ASN A 274 -4.33 13.35 -14.85
N GLN A 275 -4.40 12.75 -16.05
CA GLN A 275 -5.45 13.08 -17.02
C GLN A 275 -6.85 12.69 -16.50
N LEU A 276 -6.97 11.54 -15.84
CA LEU A 276 -8.23 11.13 -15.19
C LEU A 276 -8.60 12.07 -14.03
N LEU A 277 -7.63 12.49 -13.22
CA LEU A 277 -7.86 13.48 -12.15
C LEU A 277 -8.37 14.81 -12.71
N LEU A 278 -7.75 15.32 -13.78
CA LEU A 278 -8.25 16.51 -14.48
C LEU A 278 -9.68 16.28 -14.99
N GLY A 279 -9.97 15.10 -15.53
CA GLY A 279 -11.32 14.71 -15.94
C GLY A 279 -12.34 14.74 -14.82
N ARG A 280 -11.97 14.36 -13.59
CA ARG A 280 -12.87 14.48 -12.41
C ARG A 280 -13.19 15.93 -12.06
N VAL A 281 -12.27 16.85 -12.32
CA VAL A 281 -12.41 18.27 -12.01
C VAL A 281 -13.18 19.00 -13.12
N THR A 282 -12.89 18.70 -14.39
CA THR A 282 -13.47 19.40 -15.55
C THR A 282 -14.76 18.77 -16.08
N GLY A 283 -15.04 17.51 -15.71
CA GLY A 283 -16.16 16.73 -16.26
C GLY A 283 -15.92 16.21 -17.67
N THR A 284 -14.75 16.45 -18.26
CA THR A 284 -14.42 16.06 -19.65
C THR A 284 -13.07 15.35 -19.71
N VAL A 285 -12.97 14.32 -20.54
CA VAL A 285 -11.77 13.50 -20.70
C VAL A 285 -11.46 13.32 -22.18
N ASP A 286 -10.19 13.51 -22.56
CA ASP A 286 -9.69 13.10 -23.86
C ASP A 286 -9.48 11.58 -23.89
N ALA A 287 -10.52 10.86 -24.32
CA ALA A 287 -10.49 9.40 -24.40
C ALA A 287 -9.41 8.88 -25.37
N ASN A 288 -9.08 9.61 -26.44
CA ASN A 288 -8.06 9.18 -27.39
C ASN A 288 -6.66 9.35 -26.78
N GLY A 289 -6.39 10.51 -26.17
CA GLY A 289 -5.15 10.75 -25.44
C GLY A 289 -4.92 9.71 -24.34
N LEU A 290 -5.95 9.37 -23.57
CA LEU A 290 -5.87 8.30 -22.56
C LEU A 290 -5.60 6.92 -23.17
N ARG A 291 -6.27 6.56 -24.27
CA ARG A 291 -6.02 5.27 -24.97
C ARG A 291 -4.57 5.18 -25.42
N THR A 292 -4.02 6.25 -26.01
CA THR A 292 -2.61 6.30 -26.41
C THR A 292 -1.69 6.15 -25.21
N ALA A 293 -1.91 6.91 -24.13
CA ALA A 293 -1.09 6.85 -22.93
C ALA A 293 -1.15 5.46 -22.26
N ALA A 294 -2.34 4.84 -22.18
CA ALA A 294 -2.50 3.48 -21.67
C ALA A 294 -1.80 2.44 -22.55
N GLY A 295 -1.80 2.63 -23.87
CA GLY A 295 -1.04 1.80 -24.82
C GLY A 295 0.47 1.85 -24.57
N GLU A 296 1.01 3.01 -24.23
CA GLU A 296 2.43 3.13 -23.85
C GLU A 296 2.76 2.43 -22.52
N VAL A 297 1.85 2.52 -21.54
CA VAL A 297 1.99 1.77 -20.28
C VAL A 297 2.02 0.28 -20.56
N LYS A 298 1.08 -0.22 -21.36
CA LYS A 298 0.97 -1.63 -21.78
C LYS A 298 2.25 -2.15 -22.44
N GLU A 299 2.80 -1.39 -23.38
CA GLU A 299 4.02 -1.77 -24.08
C GLU A 299 5.24 -1.82 -23.14
N THR A 300 5.28 -0.90 -22.18
CA THR A 300 6.33 -0.90 -21.15
C THR A 300 6.22 -2.08 -20.22
N GLU A 301 5.00 -2.41 -19.79
CA GLU A 301 4.71 -3.57 -18.94
C GLU A 301 5.11 -4.89 -19.62
N ARG A 302 4.79 -5.04 -20.92
CA ARG A 302 5.20 -6.22 -21.70
C ARG A 302 6.71 -6.40 -21.73
N LYS A 303 7.45 -5.30 -21.94
CA LYS A 303 8.92 -5.30 -21.90
C LYS A 303 9.43 -5.64 -20.51
N LEU A 304 8.84 -5.07 -19.47
CA LEU A 304 9.17 -5.37 -18.07
C LEU A 304 9.03 -6.86 -17.78
N VAL A 305 7.86 -7.44 -18.05
CA VAL A 305 7.59 -8.87 -17.78
C VAL A 305 8.51 -9.77 -18.60
N ALA A 306 8.80 -9.42 -19.87
CA ALA A 306 9.75 -10.16 -20.68
C ALA A 306 11.17 -10.13 -20.09
N ALA A 307 11.67 -8.95 -19.70
CA ALA A 307 12.99 -8.80 -19.08
C ALA A 307 13.08 -9.55 -17.74
N LEU A 308 12.02 -9.49 -16.92
CA LEU A 308 11.94 -10.26 -15.67
C LEU A 308 12.01 -11.76 -15.95
N ARG A 309 11.32 -12.27 -16.97
CA ARG A 309 11.34 -13.70 -17.34
C ARG A 309 12.72 -14.14 -17.83
N THR A 310 13.44 -13.28 -18.54
CA THR A 310 14.83 -13.56 -18.91
C THR A 310 15.75 -13.61 -17.69
N LEU A 311 15.55 -12.71 -16.72
CA LEU A 311 16.41 -12.59 -15.54
C LEU A 311 16.12 -13.66 -14.46
N TYR A 312 14.86 -13.98 -14.22
CA TYR A 312 14.40 -14.84 -13.10
C TYR A 312 13.71 -16.13 -13.56
N GLY A 313 13.47 -16.31 -14.85
CA GLY A 313 12.90 -17.53 -15.39
C GLY A 313 13.88 -18.70 -15.32
N ALA A 314 13.39 -19.88 -14.97
CA ALA A 314 14.17 -21.10 -15.10
C ALA A 314 14.60 -21.26 -16.56
N ARG A 315 15.90 -21.47 -16.81
CA ARG A 315 16.32 -21.99 -18.12
C ARG A 315 15.57 -23.31 -18.34
N PRO A 316 14.97 -23.55 -19.52
CA PRO A 316 14.44 -24.86 -19.84
C PRO A 316 15.61 -25.86 -19.79
N GLY A 317 15.73 -26.65 -18.71
CA GLY A 317 16.79 -27.66 -18.57
C GLY A 317 17.36 -27.93 -17.17
N GLU A 318 17.02 -27.16 -16.13
CA GLU A 318 17.55 -27.38 -14.77
C GLU A 318 16.46 -27.89 -13.79
N ARG A 319 15.84 -29.03 -14.10
CA ARG A 319 15.04 -29.82 -13.13
C ARG A 319 15.57 -31.24 -13.02
#